data_AF-A0A914YAD2-F1
#
_entry.id   AF-A0A914YAD2-F1
#
_cell.length_a   1.000
_cell.length_b   1.000
_cell.length_c   1.000
_cell.angle_alpha   90.00
_cell.angle_beta   90.00
_cell.angle_gamma   90.00
#
_symmetry.space_group_name_H-M   'P 1'
#
loop_
_entity.id
_entity.type
_entity.pdbx_description
1 polymer ?
#
loop_
_entity_poly.entity_id
_entity_poly.type
_entity_poly.pdbx_seq_one_letter_code
_entity_poly.pdbx_strand_id
1 'polypeptide(L)'
;MCEMCVSEVLAAQDGLSAKEALLQWARKVTQGYPGVNVTNFTNSWRDGLAFNAILHRYRPNLINWNKISDSSTSARERLENAFEAADNEFGVSKLLDAEDVDVEKPDEKSIITYVSSLYNALPHLDELSKVSFKYMHMHLFLHKLLCSFFSFTFKILLKSFLKFPPSLLLLLFKSLFI
;
A
#
# COMPACT_ATOMS: atom_id res chain seq x y z
N MET A 1 -20.52 23.55 6.13
CA MET A 1 -20.76 22.13 6.40
C MET A 1 -19.62 21.70 7.30
N CYS A 2 -19.86 21.52 8.60
CA CYS A 2 -18.79 21.11 9.51
C CYS A 2 -18.31 19.72 9.08
N GLU A 3 -17.08 19.64 8.59
CA GLU A 3 -16.37 18.37 8.46
C GLU A 3 -16.23 17.80 9.88
N MET A 4 -17.05 16.82 10.19
CA MET A 4 -16.86 15.97 11.34
C MET A 4 -15.49 15.31 11.15
N CYS A 5 -14.51 15.63 12.00
CA CYS A 5 -13.16 15.08 11.88
C CYS A 5 -13.25 13.56 11.92
N VAL A 6 -12.81 12.86 10.87
CA VAL A 6 -12.91 11.39 10.74
C VAL A 6 -12.20 10.65 11.88
N SER A 7 -11.31 11.32 12.60
CA SER A 7 -10.75 10.84 13.86
C SER A 7 -11.83 10.52 14.92
N GLU A 8 -12.97 11.21 14.93
CA GLU A 8 -14.14 10.88 15.77
C GLU A 8 -14.86 9.61 15.29
N VAL A 9 -14.84 9.31 13.99
CA VAL A 9 -15.43 8.08 13.43
C VAL A 9 -14.58 6.86 13.79
N LEU A 10 -13.25 7.00 13.78
CA LEU A 10 -12.32 5.96 14.23
C LEU A 10 -12.46 5.67 15.73
N ALA A 11 -12.65 6.71 16.54
CA ALA A 11 -12.88 6.59 17.99
C ALA A 11 -14.09 5.68 18.32
N ALA A 12 -15.16 5.80 17.52
CA ALA A 12 -16.43 5.13 17.78
C ALA A 12 -16.42 3.61 17.58
N GLN A 13 -15.49 3.05 16.78
CA GLN A 13 -15.48 1.61 16.47
C GLN A 13 -14.82 0.77 17.56
N ASP A 14 -13.79 1.31 18.24
CA ASP A 14 -12.98 0.57 19.23
C ASP A 14 -13.07 1.15 20.66
N GLY A 15 -13.93 2.15 20.89
CA GLY A 15 -14.07 2.82 22.20
C GLY A 15 -12.84 3.65 22.61
N LEU A 16 -11.97 3.95 21.64
CA LEU A 16 -10.76 4.74 21.81
C LEU A 16 -11.07 6.22 21.69
N SER A 17 -10.22 7.09 22.23
CA SER A 17 -10.26 8.49 21.83
C SER A 17 -9.83 8.67 20.36
N ALA A 18 -10.27 9.75 19.72
CA ALA A 18 -9.90 10.09 18.34
C ALA A 18 -8.38 10.14 18.13
N LYS A 19 -7.66 10.65 19.13
CA LYS A 19 -6.19 10.70 19.15
C LYS A 19 -5.57 9.30 19.20
N GLU A 20 -6.07 8.42 20.05
CA GLU A 20 -5.56 7.05 20.18
C GLU A 20 -5.80 6.24 18.92
N ALA A 21 -6.97 6.39 18.31
CA ALA A 21 -7.28 5.69 17.07
C ALA A 21 -6.37 6.16 15.90
N LEU A 22 -6.11 7.47 15.80
CA LEU A 22 -5.14 8.01 14.83
C LEU A 22 -3.71 7.48 15.10
N LEU A 23 -3.31 7.37 16.37
CA LEU A 23 -2.01 6.84 16.75
C LEU A 23 -1.89 5.34 16.38
N GLN A 24 -2.95 4.57 16.59
CA GLN A 24 -3.01 3.16 16.18
C GLN A 24 -2.93 3.02 14.66
N TRP A 25 -3.64 3.86 13.90
CA TRP A 25 -3.51 3.89 12.44
C TRP A 25 -2.07 4.16 12.01
N ALA A 26 -1.44 5.20 12.55
CA ALA A 26 -0.06 5.53 12.21
C ALA A 26 0.88 4.34 12.47
N ARG A 27 0.77 3.69 13.65
CA ARG A 27 1.54 2.48 13.99
C ARG A 27 1.31 1.33 13.01
N LYS A 28 0.05 1.06 12.62
CA LYS A 28 -0.32 0.00 11.67
C LYS A 28 0.30 0.27 10.29
N VAL A 29 0.24 1.50 9.80
CA VAL A 29 0.80 1.88 8.49
C VAL A 29 2.33 1.78 8.49
N THR A 30 2.99 2.24 9.55
CA THR A 30 4.45 2.27 9.66
C THR A 30 5.07 0.96 10.17
N GLN A 31 4.27 -0.09 10.41
CA GLN A 31 4.79 -1.36 10.91
C GLN A 31 5.80 -2.01 9.95
N GLY A 32 6.96 -2.41 10.45
CA GLY A 32 8.00 -3.08 9.66
C GLY A 32 8.95 -2.15 8.90
N TYR A 33 8.82 -0.83 9.05
CA TYR A 33 9.85 0.13 8.61
C TYR A 33 10.98 0.21 9.65
N PRO A 34 12.24 -0.11 9.29
CA PRO A 34 13.37 0.00 10.21
C PRO A 34 13.57 1.43 10.71
N GLY A 35 13.85 1.59 12.00
CA GLY A 35 14.07 2.90 12.62
C GLY A 35 12.80 3.72 12.89
N VAL A 36 11.62 3.23 12.50
CA VAL A 36 10.35 3.96 12.73
C VAL A 36 9.62 3.41 13.94
N ASN A 37 9.44 4.24 14.96
CA ASN A 37 8.66 3.90 16.15
C ASN A 37 7.71 5.04 16.56
N VAL A 38 6.44 4.89 16.21
CA VAL A 38 5.40 5.90 16.49
C VAL A 38 4.74 5.61 17.84
N THR A 39 5.08 6.39 18.86
CA THR A 39 4.55 6.24 20.22
C THR A 39 3.75 7.44 20.72
N ASN A 40 3.89 8.60 20.09
CA ASN A 40 3.26 9.87 20.44
C ASN A 40 3.07 10.75 19.18
N PHE A 41 2.53 11.96 19.34
CA PHE A 41 2.44 12.99 18.29
C PHE A 41 3.43 14.14 18.51
N THR A 42 4.62 13.85 19.03
CA THR A 42 5.71 14.82 19.20
C THR A 42 7.00 14.22 18.65
N ASN A 43 7.86 13.69 19.52
CA ASN A 43 9.21 13.25 19.20
C ASN A 43 9.27 12.07 18.23
N SER A 44 8.22 11.25 18.14
CA SER A 44 8.14 10.15 17.16
C SER A 44 8.10 10.62 15.69
N TRP A 45 7.88 11.91 15.44
CA TRP A 45 7.74 12.49 14.12
C TRP A 45 8.88 13.43 13.76
N ARG A 46 9.69 13.83 14.76
CA ARG A 46 10.75 14.83 14.65
C ARG A 46 11.79 14.48 13.59
N ASP A 47 12.18 13.21 13.50
CA ASP A 47 13.22 12.76 12.57
C ASP A 47 12.73 12.64 11.11
N GLY A 48 11.44 12.87 10.86
CA GLY A 48 10.80 12.80 9.54
C GLY A 48 10.56 11.38 9.01
N LEU A 49 11.04 10.32 9.66
CA LEU A 49 10.94 8.96 9.12
C LEU A 49 9.50 8.45 9.14
N ALA A 50 8.71 8.79 10.16
CA ALA A 50 7.31 8.37 10.26
C ALA A 50 6.46 8.90 9.10
N PHE A 51 6.64 10.17 8.72
CA PHE A 51 5.92 10.76 7.58
C PHE A 51 6.26 10.06 6.27
N ASN A 52 7.55 9.87 6.01
CA ASN A 52 8.02 9.17 4.81
C ASN A 52 7.53 7.71 4.74
N ALA A 53 7.48 7.01 5.89
CA ALA A 53 7.03 5.63 5.96
C ALA A 53 5.56 5.48 5.60
N ILE A 54 4.72 6.43 6.03
CA ILE A 54 3.31 6.50 5.65
C ILE A 54 3.20 6.64 4.13
N LEU A 55 3.84 7.65 3.54
CA LEU A 55 3.76 7.90 2.10
C LEU A 55 4.30 6.72 1.27
N HIS A 56 5.44 6.16 1.66
CA HIS A 56 6.03 5.00 1.00
C HIS A 56 5.11 3.77 1.06
N ARG A 57 4.35 3.57 2.16
CA ARG A 57 3.40 2.45 2.26
C ARG A 57 2.32 2.54 1.19
N TYR A 58 1.83 3.74 0.93
CA TYR A 58 0.76 3.98 -0.02
C TYR A 58 1.25 4.03 -1.46
N ARG A 59 2.46 4.56 -1.69
CA ARG A 59 3.08 4.62 -3.01
C ARG A 59 4.58 4.39 -2.92
N PRO A 60 5.04 3.13 -2.99
CA PRO A 60 6.45 2.78 -2.81
C PRO A 60 7.41 3.50 -3.77
N ASN A 61 6.95 3.78 -5.00
CA ASN A 61 7.76 4.46 -6.01
C ASN A 61 7.96 5.96 -5.74
N LEU A 62 7.22 6.56 -4.81
CA LEU A 62 7.31 8.00 -4.53
C LEU A 62 8.50 8.34 -3.63
N ILE A 63 8.83 7.44 -2.70
CA ILE A 63 9.85 7.69 -1.69
C ILE A 63 11.02 6.73 -1.93
N ASN A 64 12.23 7.26 -2.13
CA ASN A 64 13.42 6.41 -2.11
C ASN A 64 13.78 6.10 -0.64
N TRP A 65 13.21 5.02 -0.12
CA TRP A 65 13.38 4.64 1.28
C TRP A 65 14.85 4.47 1.69
N ASN A 66 15.67 3.87 0.81
CA ASN A 66 17.09 3.66 1.10
C ASN A 66 17.80 4.99 1.38
N LYS A 67 17.55 6.02 0.55
CA LYS A 67 18.11 7.37 0.77
C LYS A 67 17.57 7.97 2.07
N ILE A 68 16.24 7.96 2.25
CA ILE A 68 15.59 8.59 3.40
C ILE A 68 16.04 7.97 4.73
N SER A 69 16.16 6.64 4.80
CA SER A 69 16.59 5.93 6.00
C SER A 69 18.09 6.02 6.29
N ASP A 70 18.89 6.51 5.34
CA ASP A 70 20.33 6.65 5.51
C ASP A 70 20.66 7.71 6.57
N SER A 71 21.65 7.43 7.42
CA SER A 71 22.11 8.34 8.48
C SER A 71 22.65 9.68 7.97
N SER A 72 23.07 9.76 6.71
CA SER A 72 23.55 10.99 6.08
C SER A 72 22.41 11.97 5.75
N THR A 73 21.18 11.50 5.61
CA THR A 73 20.01 12.36 5.36
C THR A 73 19.57 13.00 6.67
N SER A 74 19.48 14.33 6.70
CA SER A 74 19.08 15.06 7.91
C SER A 74 17.57 14.94 8.19
N ALA A 75 17.15 15.19 9.44
CA ALA A 75 15.72 15.22 9.79
C ALA A 75 14.96 16.25 8.94
N ARG A 76 15.55 17.43 8.76
CA ARG A 76 15.00 18.51 7.94
C ARG A 76 14.77 18.10 6.49
N GLU A 77 15.74 17.45 5.85
CA GLU A 77 15.60 16.93 4.49
C GLU A 77 14.49 15.86 4.38
N ARG A 78 14.36 14.99 5.39
CA ARG A 78 13.29 13.97 5.43
C ARG A 78 11.91 14.62 5.55
N LEU A 79 11.78 15.62 6.42
CA LEU A 79 10.54 16.35 6.64
C LEU A 79 10.11 17.10 5.38
N GLU A 80 11.03 17.87 4.77
CA GLU A 80 10.77 18.59 3.51
C GLU A 80 10.36 17.63 2.40
N ASN A 81 11.07 16.50 2.25
CA ASN A 81 10.71 15.48 1.25
C ASN A 81 9.29 14.94 1.46
N ALA A 82 8.92 14.61 2.70
CA ALA A 82 7.59 14.09 3.00
C ALA A 82 6.51 15.12 2.74
N PHE A 83 6.70 16.37 3.16
CA PHE A 83 5.70 17.43 2.98
C PHE A 83 5.52 17.79 1.51
N GLU A 84 6.59 17.80 0.72
CA GLU A 84 6.52 17.99 -0.73
C GLU A 84 5.84 16.82 -1.45
N ALA A 85 6.19 15.59 -1.10
CA ALA A 85 5.57 14.41 -1.67
C ALA A 85 4.07 14.32 -1.33
N ALA A 86 3.69 14.67 -0.10
CA ALA A 86 2.30 14.68 0.35
C ALA A 86 1.45 15.71 -0.41
N ASP A 87 1.98 16.92 -0.59
CA ASP A 87 1.32 18.02 -1.30
C ASP A 87 1.15 17.67 -2.79
N ASN A 88 2.24 17.27 -3.46
CA ASN A 88 2.24 17.03 -4.90
C ASN A 88 1.42 15.81 -5.33
N GLU A 89 1.43 14.72 -4.55
CA GLU A 89 0.84 13.44 -4.98
C GLU A 89 -0.50 13.13 -4.31
N PHE A 90 -0.78 13.71 -3.15
CA PHE A 90 -1.98 13.45 -2.36
C PHE A 90 -2.79 14.72 -2.06
N GLY A 91 -2.31 15.91 -2.47
CA GLY A 91 -3.02 17.17 -2.26
C GLY A 91 -3.08 17.62 -0.80
N VAL A 92 -2.18 17.11 0.06
CA VAL A 92 -2.14 17.48 1.48
C VAL A 92 -1.25 18.70 1.65
N SER A 93 -1.89 19.86 1.83
CA SER A 93 -1.20 21.15 1.99
C SER A 93 -0.16 21.10 3.10
N LYS A 94 0.99 21.77 2.87
CA LYS A 94 2.10 21.85 3.82
C LYS A 94 1.75 22.76 5.02
N LEU A 95 1.04 22.21 6.00
CA LEU A 95 0.65 22.94 7.22
C LEU A 95 1.78 23.09 8.24
N LEU A 96 2.86 22.32 8.07
CA LEU A 96 4.01 22.31 8.95
C LEU A 96 5.25 22.71 8.16
N ASP A 97 6.07 23.55 8.77
CA ASP A 97 7.42 23.80 8.32
C ASP A 97 8.38 22.81 9.00
N ALA A 98 9.43 22.38 8.29
CA ALA A 98 10.35 21.38 8.81
C ALA A 98 11.09 21.88 10.07
N GLU A 99 11.21 23.19 10.26
CA GLU A 99 11.93 23.82 11.38
C GLU A 99 11.13 23.74 12.66
N ASP A 100 9.81 23.81 12.54
CA ASP A 100 8.89 23.73 13.67
C ASP A 100 8.72 22.29 14.15
N VAL A 101 9.08 21.33 13.31
CA VAL A 101 9.06 19.89 13.63
C VAL A 101 10.43 19.40 14.09
N ASP A 102 11.54 19.86 13.53
CA ASP A 102 12.89 19.49 13.99
C ASP A 102 13.36 20.34 15.19
N VAL A 103 12.58 20.28 16.27
CA VAL A 103 12.89 20.88 17.57
C VAL A 103 12.85 19.84 18.68
N GLU A 104 13.39 20.16 19.85
CA GLU A 104 13.40 19.25 21.00
C GLU A 104 12.00 18.74 21.39
N LYS A 105 10.99 19.58 21.23
CA LYS A 105 9.60 19.26 21.57
C LYS A 105 8.64 19.88 20.56
N PRO A 106 8.28 19.15 19.48
CA PRO A 106 7.33 19.62 18.48
C PRO A 106 5.94 19.85 19.08
N ASP A 107 5.15 20.78 18.53
CA ASP A 107 3.78 21.01 18.99
C ASP A 107 2.87 19.83 18.65
N GLU A 108 2.29 19.22 19.68
CA GLU A 108 1.51 18.00 19.53
C GLU A 108 0.25 18.21 18.69
N LYS A 109 -0.41 19.37 18.82
CA LYS A 109 -1.68 19.65 18.12
C LYS A 109 -1.42 19.87 16.64
N SER A 110 -0.34 20.56 16.29
CA SER A 110 0.08 20.76 14.90
C SER A 110 0.40 19.43 14.22
N ILE A 111 1.14 18.53 14.89
CA ILE A 111 1.41 17.18 14.36
C ILE A 111 0.10 16.39 14.20
N ILE A 112 -0.79 16.36 15.21
CA ILE A 112 -2.09 15.67 15.12
C ILE A 112 -2.90 16.22 13.92
N THR A 113 -2.94 17.53 13.75
CA THR A 113 -3.67 18.19 12.67
C THR A 113 -3.16 17.71 11.31
N TYR A 114 -1.84 17.76 11.11
CA TYR A 114 -1.25 17.34 9.84
C TYR A 114 -1.39 15.84 9.57
N VAL A 115 -1.20 15.00 10.59
CA VAL A 115 -1.36 13.54 10.47
C VAL A 115 -2.84 13.17 10.22
N SER A 116 -3.79 13.94 10.75
CA SER A 116 -5.21 13.79 10.43
C SER A 116 -5.51 14.14 8.97
N SER A 117 -4.89 15.19 8.43
CA SER A 117 -5.00 15.54 7.00
C SER A 117 -4.45 14.42 6.12
N LEU A 118 -3.31 13.82 6.46
CA LEU A 118 -2.79 12.64 5.78
C LEU A 118 -3.76 11.46 5.83
N TYR A 119 -4.30 11.15 7.02
CA TYR A 119 -5.28 10.08 7.19
C TYR A 119 -6.50 10.24 6.27
N ASN A 120 -7.02 11.46 6.15
CA ASN A 120 -8.20 11.76 5.34
C ASN A 120 -7.92 11.69 3.83
N ALA A 121 -6.71 12.08 3.39
CA ALA A 121 -6.35 12.09 1.98
C ALA A 121 -5.94 10.71 1.45
N LEU A 122 -5.44 9.83 2.31
CA LEU A 122 -4.94 8.52 1.93
C LEU A 122 -6.06 7.47 1.93
N PRO A 123 -6.09 6.55 0.96
CA PRO A 123 -7.09 5.49 0.94
C PRO A 123 -7.02 4.64 2.22
N HIS A 124 -8.16 4.17 2.74
CA HIS A 124 -8.11 3.35 3.94
C HIS A 124 -7.49 1.99 3.62
N LEU A 125 -6.45 1.58 4.37
CA LEU A 125 -5.73 0.32 4.11
C LEU A 125 -6.65 -0.91 4.11
N ASP A 126 -7.76 -0.87 4.83
CA ASP A 126 -8.73 -1.97 4.85
C ASP A 126 -9.44 -2.12 3.49
N GLU A 127 -9.58 -1.05 2.72
CA GLU A 127 -10.05 -1.10 1.34
C GLU A 127 -8.96 -1.61 0.39
N LEU A 128 -7.70 -1.20 0.59
CA LEU A 128 -6.58 -1.70 -0.21
C LEU A 128 -6.33 -3.20 0.00
N SER A 129 -6.50 -3.70 1.23
CA SER A 129 -6.42 -5.13 1.50
C SER A 129 -7.54 -5.87 0.77
N LYS A 130 -8.79 -5.41 0.84
CA LYS A 130 -9.93 -5.99 0.11
C LYS A 130 -9.71 -5.98 -1.40
N VAL A 131 -9.19 -4.88 -1.94
CA VAL A 131 -8.88 -4.72 -3.36
C VAL A 131 -7.74 -5.64 -3.78
N SER A 132 -6.66 -5.70 -3.01
CA SER A 132 -5.52 -6.61 -3.23
C SER A 132 -5.96 -8.08 -3.17
N PHE A 133 -6.75 -8.47 -2.17
CA PHE A 133 -7.36 -9.79 -2.08
C PHE A 133 -8.27 -10.07 -3.27
N LYS A 134 -9.10 -9.11 -3.70
CA LYS A 134 -9.97 -9.25 -4.87
C LYS A 134 -9.15 -9.46 -6.16
N TYR A 135 -8.09 -8.70 -6.40
CA TYR A 135 -7.22 -8.86 -7.57
C TYR A 135 -6.42 -10.15 -7.51
N MET A 136 -5.88 -10.52 -6.34
CA MET A 136 -5.19 -11.79 -6.15
C MET A 136 -6.15 -12.98 -6.39
N HIS A 137 -7.39 -12.89 -5.89
CA HIS A 137 -8.41 -13.91 -6.11
C HIS A 137 -8.90 -13.93 -7.57
N MET A 138 -9.02 -12.77 -8.23
CA MET A 138 -9.34 -12.66 -9.65
C MET A 138 -8.22 -13.24 -10.53
N HIS A 139 -6.96 -12.97 -10.21
CA HIS A 139 -5.80 -13.54 -10.91
C HIS A 139 -5.75 -15.07 -10.73
N LEU A 140 -5.95 -15.57 -9.51
CA LEU A 140 -6.09 -17.00 -9.22
C LEU A 140 -7.28 -17.62 -9.95
N PHE A 141 -8.40 -16.91 -10.05
CA PHE A 141 -9.59 -17.35 -10.77
C PHE A 141 -9.35 -17.41 -12.29
N LEU A 142 -8.74 -16.38 -12.88
CA LEU A 142 -8.36 -16.36 -14.30
C LEU A 142 -7.36 -17.48 -14.61
N HIS A 143 -6.35 -17.68 -13.76
CA HIS A 143 -5.42 -18.80 -13.90
C HIS A 143 -6.15 -20.16 -13.85
N LYS A 144 -7.08 -20.36 -12.90
CA LYS A 144 -7.91 -21.56 -12.84
C LYS A 144 -8.81 -21.72 -14.06
N LEU A 145 -9.37 -20.63 -14.61
CA LEU A 145 -10.22 -20.63 -15.79
C LEU A 145 -9.41 -20.98 -17.06
N LEU A 146 -8.21 -20.43 -17.20
CA LEU A 146 -7.29 -20.76 -18.30
C LEU A 146 -6.85 -22.23 -18.21
N CYS A 147 -6.48 -22.72 -17.03
CA CYS A 147 -6.14 -24.14 -16.83
C CYS A 147 -7.33 -25.07 -17.11
N SER A 148 -8.55 -24.71 -16.69
CA SER A 148 -9.73 -25.53 -16.94
C SER A 148 -10.12 -25.53 -18.42
N PHE A 149 -10.02 -24.38 -19.09
CA PHE A 149 -10.24 -24.25 -20.53
C PHE A 149 -9.21 -25.07 -21.31
N PHE A 150 -7.92 -24.97 -20.97
CA PHE A 150 -6.85 -25.75 -21.62
C PHE A 150 -7.00 -27.25 -21.37
N SER A 151 -7.41 -27.66 -20.17
CA SER A 151 -7.72 -29.06 -19.85
C SER A 151 -8.92 -29.57 -20.66
N PHE A 152 -9.95 -28.74 -20.82
CA PHE A 152 -11.16 -29.09 -21.55
C PHE A 152 -10.91 -29.17 -23.05
N THR A 153 -10.21 -28.20 -23.65
CA THR A 153 -9.82 -28.23 -25.06
C THR A 153 -8.86 -29.40 -25.33
N PHE A 154 -7.88 -29.66 -24.47
CA PHE A 154 -7.01 -30.83 -24.57
C PHE A 154 -7.80 -32.14 -24.52
N LYS A 155 -8.81 -32.27 -23.64
CA LYS A 155 -9.69 -33.45 -23.59
C LYS A 155 -10.54 -33.60 -24.85
N ILE A 156 -11.03 -32.51 -25.43
CA ILE A 156 -11.79 -32.53 -26.69
C ILE A 156 -10.88 -32.92 -27.86
N LEU A 157 -9.70 -32.33 -27.94
CA LEU A 157 -8.71 -32.63 -28.97
C LEU A 157 -8.28 -34.09 -28.89
N LEU A 158 -7.98 -34.58 -27.68
CA LEU A 158 -7.61 -35.97 -27.42
C LEU A 158 -8.73 -36.95 -27.79
N LYS A 159 -10.00 -36.65 -27.44
CA LYS A 159 -11.15 -37.46 -27.85
C LYS A 159 -11.38 -37.46 -29.36
N SER A 160 -11.06 -36.36 -30.03
CA SER A 160 -11.18 -36.26 -31.49
C SER A 160 -10.07 -37.03 -32.19
N PHE A 161 -8.86 -37.02 -31.63
CA PHE A 161 -7.74 -37.84 -32.11
C PHE A 161 -7.95 -39.34 -31.88
N LEU A 162 -8.49 -39.75 -30.73
CA LEU A 162 -8.76 -41.16 -30.41
C LEU A 162 -9.93 -41.79 -31.20
N LYS A 163 -10.70 -40.98 -31.96
CA LYS A 163 -11.74 -41.47 -32.87
C LYS A 163 -11.22 -41.90 -34.23
N PHE A 164 -9.96 -41.61 -34.56
CA PHE A 164 -9.39 -42.04 -35.83
C PHE A 164 -8.92 -43.49 -35.76
N PRO A 165 -9.20 -44.31 -36.78
CA PRO A 165 -8.70 -45.68 -36.82
C PRO A 165 -7.15 -45.65 -36.81
N PRO A 166 -6.49 -46.62 -36.16
CA PRO A 166 -5.03 -46.63 -35.98
C PRO A 166 -4.24 -46.46 -37.29
N SER A 167 -4.79 -46.95 -38.41
CA SER A 167 -4.22 -46.83 -39.75
C SER A 167 -4.09 -45.39 -40.26
N LEU A 168 -5.01 -44.49 -39.89
CA LEU A 168 -4.98 -43.08 -40.30
C LEU A 168 -4.02 -42.25 -39.43
N LEU A 169 -3.93 -42.60 -38.14
CA LEU A 169 -2.96 -42.02 -37.21
C LEU A 169 -1.51 -42.30 -37.65
N LEU A 170 -1.23 -43.53 -38.10
CA LEU A 170 0.08 -43.92 -38.66
C LEU A 170 0.46 -43.15 -39.94
N LEU A 171 -0.53 -42.74 -40.75
CA LEU A 171 -0.31 -41.92 -41.96
C LEU A 171 0.00 -40.46 -41.61
N LEU A 172 -0.72 -39.88 -40.65
CA LEU A 172 -0.46 -38.52 -40.18
C LEU A 172 0.91 -38.40 -39.49
N PHE A 173 1.34 -39.43 -38.75
CA PHE A 173 2.69 -39.47 -38.17
C PHE A 173 3.80 -39.65 -39.22
N LYS A 174 3.55 -40.35 -40.33
CA LYS A 174 4.50 -40.46 -41.45
C LYS A 174 4.63 -39.17 -42.28
N SER A 175 3.58 -38.35 -42.37
CA SER A 175 3.63 -37.08 -43.13
C SER A 175 4.17 -35.90 -42.34
N LEU A 176 4.22 -35.98 -41.00
CA LEU A 176 4.78 -34.92 -40.14
C LEU A 176 6.29 -35.07 -39.86
N PHE A 177 6.88 -36.22 -40.20
CA PHE A 177 8.29 -36.55 -39.92
C PHE A 177 9.05 -37.01 -41.18
N ILE A 178 8.69 -36.46 -42.34
CA ILE A 178 9.52 -36.42 -43.56
C ILE A 178 9.80 -34.97 -43.90
#